data_AF-A0A5D8Z5L7-F1
#
_entry.id   AF-A0A5D8Z5L7-F1
#
_cell.length_a   1.000
_cell.length_b   1.000
_cell.length_c   1.000
_cell.angle_alpha   90.00
_cell.angle_beta   90.00
_cell.angle_gamma   90.00
#
_symmetry.space_group_name_H-M   'P 1'
#
loop_
_entity.id
_entity.type
_entity.pdbx_description
1 polymer ?
#
loop_
_entity_poly.entity_id
_entity_poly.type
_entity_poly.pdbx_seq_one_letter_code
_entity_poly.pdbx_strand_id
1 'polypeptide(L)'
;MTATVVGLVTPHLLRIVDLANQAEVGVNVDWHRRAAVAATMTELGQQSNAPVLIASYIDALEAAAEQAPKTRPEYIRVLRAAAAAARNPSPG
;
A
#
# COMPACT_ATOMS: atom_id res chain seq x y z
N MET A 1 4.28 -18.32 11.65
CA MET A 1 4.88 -17.39 10.66
C MET A 1 3.87 -16.37 10.14
N THR A 2 2.60 -16.73 9.93
CA THR A 2 1.55 -15.84 9.39
C THR A 2 1.27 -14.60 10.25
N ALA A 3 1.23 -14.73 11.59
CA ALA A 3 0.98 -13.61 12.49
C ALA A 3 2.09 -12.52 12.42
N THR A 4 3.34 -12.93 12.18
CA THR A 4 4.48 -12.01 12.06
C THR A 4 4.43 -11.22 10.75
N VAL A 5 4.03 -11.87 9.65
CA VAL A 5 3.84 -11.19 8.35
C VAL A 5 2.70 -10.17 8.44
N VAL A 6 1.56 -10.56 9.02
CA VAL A 6 0.41 -9.65 9.22
C VAL A 6 0.81 -8.46 10.09
N GLY A 7 1.45 -8.71 11.25
CA GLY A 7 1.87 -7.63 12.15
C GLY A 7 2.86 -6.63 11.52
N LEU A 8 3.67 -7.07 10.55
CA LEU A 8 4.62 -6.22 9.84
C LEU A 8 3.98 -5.50 8.64
N VAL A 9 3.04 -6.12 7.92
CA VAL A 9 2.43 -5.54 6.72
C VAL A 9 1.24 -4.63 7.04
N THR A 10 0.43 -4.98 8.05
CA THR A 10 -0.81 -4.27 8.38
C THR A 10 -0.62 -2.78 8.66
N PRO A 11 0.40 -2.32 9.41
CA PRO A 11 0.61 -0.89 9.65
C PRO A 11 0.81 -0.10 8.35
N HIS A 12 1.55 -0.65 7.38
CA HIS A 12 1.79 0.01 6.09
C HIS A 12 0.54 0.03 5.23
N LEU A 13 -0.23 -1.06 5.22
CA LEU A 13 -1.51 -1.11 4.52
C LEU A 13 -2.49 -0.06 5.06
N LEU A 14 -2.65 0.03 6.39
CA LEU A 14 -3.55 0.98 7.02
C LEU A 14 -3.18 2.43 6.70
N ARG A 15 -1.88 2.74 6.59
CA ARG A 15 -1.41 4.06 6.16
C ARG A 15 -1.87 4.42 4.74
N ILE A 16 -1.83 3.47 3.81
CA ILE A 16 -2.31 3.71 2.44
C ILE A 16 -3.84 3.79 2.39
N VAL A 17 -4.54 2.98 3.19
CA VAL A 17 -6.00 3.06 3.35
C VAL A 17 -6.45 4.44 3.86
N ASP A 18 -5.71 5.01 4.82
CA ASP A 18 -6.00 6.36 5.31
C ASP A 18 -5.86 7.42 4.21
N LEU A 19 -4.77 7.37 3.42
CA LEU A 19 -4.61 8.24 2.26
C LEU A 19 -5.70 8.04 1.21
N ALA A 20 -6.15 6.80 0.99
CA ALA A 20 -7.25 6.50 0.09
C ALA A 20 -8.58 7.10 0.60
N ASN A 21 -8.82 7.09 1.92
CA ASN A 21 -9.97 7.75 2.53
C ASN A 21 -9.90 9.29 2.37
N GLN A 22 -8.72 9.88 2.52
CA GLN A 22 -8.53 11.32 2.30
C GLN A 22 -8.76 11.71 0.83
N ALA A 23 -8.30 10.88 -0.12
CA ALA A 23 -8.51 11.12 -1.54
C ALA A 23 -9.98 11.16 -1.94
N GLU A 24 -10.79 10.29 -1.34
CA GLU A 24 -12.24 10.22 -1.58
C GLU A 24 -12.99 11.49 -1.21
N VAL A 25 -12.49 12.25 -0.24
CA VAL A 25 -13.06 13.55 0.15
C VAL A 25 -12.38 14.73 -0.56
N GLY A 26 -11.60 14.45 -1.62
CA GLY A 26 -11.01 15.46 -2.50
C GLY A 26 -9.61 15.92 -2.12
N VAL A 27 -8.95 15.29 -1.14
CA VAL A 27 -7.57 15.64 -0.77
C VAL A 27 -6.59 15.10 -1.82
N ASN A 28 -5.66 15.94 -2.27
CA ASN A 28 -4.57 15.48 -3.12
C ASN A 28 -3.52 14.72 -2.30
N VAL A 29 -3.50 13.39 -2.46
CA VAL A 29 -2.61 12.50 -1.72
C VAL A 29 -1.44 11.96 -2.56
N ASP A 30 -1.24 12.39 -3.80
CA ASP A 30 -0.30 11.74 -4.72
C ASP A 30 1.16 11.75 -4.24
N TRP A 31 1.60 12.87 -3.65
CA TRP A 31 2.93 12.95 -3.04
C TRP A 31 3.03 12.06 -1.79
N HIS A 32 2.04 12.15 -0.89
CA HIS A 32 1.99 11.37 0.35
C HIS A 32 1.96 9.85 0.08
N ARG A 33 1.19 9.42 -0.93
CA ARG A 33 1.11 8.03 -1.37
C ARG A 33 2.46 7.53 -1.87
N ARG A 34 3.13 8.28 -2.75
CA ARG A 34 4.46 7.91 -3.25
C ARG A 34 5.49 7.82 -2.14
N ALA A 35 5.52 8.81 -1.25
CA ALA A 35 6.43 8.82 -0.10
C ALA A 35 6.17 7.64 0.85
N ALA A 36 4.90 7.34 1.15
CA ALA A 36 4.52 6.22 2.01
C ALA A 36 4.88 4.86 1.40
N VAL A 37 4.67 4.67 0.09
CA VAL A 37 5.07 3.44 -0.60
C VAL A 37 6.59 3.31 -0.61
N ALA A 38 7.34 4.36 -0.92
CA ALA A 38 8.80 4.32 -0.92
C ALA A 38 9.36 3.94 0.46
N ALA A 39 8.90 4.59 1.52
CA ALA A 39 9.30 4.27 2.89
C ALA A 39 8.98 2.82 3.25
N THR A 40 7.77 2.36 2.93
CA THR A 40 7.34 0.96 3.17
C THR A 40 8.26 -0.04 2.44
N MET A 41 8.58 0.21 1.18
CA MET A 41 9.45 -0.69 0.41
C MET A 41 10.88 -0.73 0.96
N THR A 42 11.39 0.40 1.46
CA THR A 42 12.67 0.44 2.19
C THR A 42 12.61 -0.35 3.50
N GLU A 43 11.58 -0.12 4.33
CA GLU A 43 11.44 -0.74 5.65
C GLU A 43 11.23 -2.27 5.56
N LEU A 44 10.35 -2.71 4.66
CA LEU A 44 10.13 -4.14 4.41
C LEU A 44 11.34 -4.78 3.73
N GLY A 45 12.03 -4.05 2.86
CA GLY A 45 13.24 -4.50 2.16
C GLY A 45 14.44 -4.77 3.07
N GLN A 46 14.49 -4.17 4.26
CA GLN A 46 15.54 -4.38 5.26
C GLN A 46 15.31 -5.62 6.14
N GLN A 47 14.14 -6.27 6.04
CA GLN A 47 13.83 -7.45 6.83
C GLN A 47 14.43 -8.72 6.23
N SER A 48 14.76 -9.70 7.07
CA SER A 48 15.33 -10.99 6.61
C SER A 48 14.38 -11.79 5.71
N ASN A 49 13.08 -11.55 5.81
CA ASN A 49 12.01 -12.14 4.99
C ASN A 49 11.41 -11.13 3.99
N ALA A 50 12.21 -10.13 3.55
CA ALA A 50 11.77 -9.06 2.66
C ALA A 50 10.93 -9.50 1.45
N PRO A 51 11.29 -10.56 0.67
CA PRO A 51 10.48 -10.96 -0.49
C PRO A 51 9.05 -11.35 -0.12
N VAL A 52 8.86 -12.02 1.01
CA VAL A 52 7.54 -12.46 1.48
C VAL A 52 6.71 -11.27 1.98
N LEU A 53 7.35 -10.33 2.69
CA LEU A 53 6.68 -9.13 3.20
C LEU A 53 6.25 -8.19 2.07
N ILE A 54 7.12 -7.97 1.09
CA ILE A 54 6.82 -7.14 -0.09
C ILE A 54 5.66 -7.75 -0.89
N ALA A 55 5.70 -9.06 -1.17
CA ALA A 55 4.61 -9.74 -1.86
C ALA A 55 3.29 -9.61 -1.08
N SER A 56 3.33 -9.88 0.22
CA SER A 56 2.15 -9.78 1.09
C SER A 56 1.57 -8.36 1.16
N TYR A 57 2.42 -7.33 1.12
CA TYR A 57 1.99 -5.93 1.08
C TYR A 57 1.31 -5.57 -0.24
N ILE A 58 1.88 -6.01 -1.38
CA ILE A 58 1.28 -5.81 -2.70
C ILE A 58 -0.07 -6.52 -2.79
N ASP A 59 -0.12 -7.79 -2.39
CA ASP A 59 -1.35 -8.60 -2.41
C ASP A 59 -2.43 -7.97 -1.52
N ALA A 60 -2.06 -7.43 -0.36
CA ALA A 60 -3.00 -6.77 0.54
C ALA A 60 -3.57 -5.46 -0.05
N LEU A 61 -2.76 -4.67 -0.78
CA LEU A 61 -3.24 -3.47 -1.48
C LEU A 61 -4.23 -3.81 -2.59
N GLU A 62 -3.98 -4.89 -3.34
CA GLU A 62 -4.87 -5.36 -4.40
C GLU A 62 -6.16 -5.91 -3.84
N ALA A 63 -6.09 -6.78 -2.83
CA ALA A 63 -7.25 -7.32 -2.16
C ALA A 63 -8.13 -6.18 -1.58
N ALA A 64 -7.52 -5.17 -0.97
CA ALA A 64 -8.25 -4.01 -0.46
C ALA A 64 -8.94 -3.21 -1.58
N ALA A 65 -8.31 -3.10 -2.75
CA ALA A 65 -8.90 -2.43 -3.90
C ALA A 65 -10.05 -3.23 -4.54
N GLU A 66 -9.94 -4.57 -4.54
CA GLU A 66 -10.97 -5.46 -5.08
C GLU A 66 -12.19 -5.56 -4.17
N GLN A 67 -11.99 -5.52 -2.85
CA GLN A 67 -13.05 -5.58 -1.84
C GLN A 67 -13.74 -4.23 -1.62
N ALA A 68 -13.17 -3.13 -2.11
CA ALA A 68 -13.74 -1.80 -1.93
C ALA A 68 -15.08 -1.65 -2.68
N PRO A 69 -16.07 -0.92 -2.11
CA PRO A 69 -17.28 -0.58 -2.82
C PRO A 69 -16.99 0.17 -4.12
N LYS A 70 -17.60 -0.24 -5.24
CA LYS A 70 -17.40 0.37 -6.57
C LYS A 70 -17.79 1.86 -6.64
N THR A 71 -18.53 2.34 -5.65
CA THR A 71 -18.90 3.76 -5.47
C THR A 71 -17.76 4.64 -4.97
N ARG A 72 -16.58 4.06 -4.69
CA ARG A 72 -15.38 4.74 -4.16
C ARG A 72 -14.23 4.74 -5.17
N PRO A 73 -14.37 5.42 -6.32
CA PRO A 73 -13.41 5.32 -7.41
C PRO A 73 -12.02 5.88 -7.06
N GLU A 74 -11.94 6.94 -6.26
CA GLU A 74 -10.67 7.56 -5.88
C GLU A 74 -9.91 6.72 -4.86
N TYR A 75 -10.62 6.09 -3.92
CA TYR A 75 -10.09 5.11 -2.98
C TYR A 75 -9.43 3.96 -3.74
N ILE A 76 -10.19 3.35 -4.65
CA ILE A 76 -9.73 2.23 -5.48
C ILE A 76 -8.52 2.66 -6.31
N ARG A 77 -8.56 3.87 -6.90
CA ARG A 77 -7.45 4.42 -7.68
C ARG A 77 -6.18 4.56 -6.85
N VAL A 78 -6.28 5.09 -5.63
CA VAL A 78 -5.13 5.25 -4.72
C VAL A 78 -4.52 3.89 -4.36
N LEU A 79 -5.35 2.91 -3.97
CA LEU A 79 -4.87 1.56 -3.61
C LEU A 79 -4.16 0.87 -4.78
N ARG A 80 -4.77 0.87 -5.97
CA ARG A 80 -4.17 0.28 -7.18
C ARG A 80 -2.89 0.98 -7.59
N ALA A 81 -2.87 2.31 -7.51
CA ALA A 81 -1.66 3.07 -7.82
C ALA A 81 -0.53 2.75 -6.83
N ALA A 82 -0.85 2.54 -5.55
CA ALA A 82 0.13 2.12 -4.55
C ALA A 82 0.69 0.73 -4.85
N ALA A 83 -0.16 -0.23 -5.20
CA ALA A 83 0.27 -1.57 -5.60
C ALA A 83 1.18 -1.53 -6.83
N ALA A 84 0.82 -0.75 -7.84
CA ALA A 84 1.63 -0.57 -9.05
C ALA A 84 3.01 0.04 -8.75
N ALA A 85 3.07 1.05 -7.86
CA ALA A 85 4.32 1.67 -7.43
C ALA A 85 5.20 0.72 -6.60
N ALA A 86 4.60 -0.14 -5.78
CA ALA A 86 5.33 -1.16 -5.00
C ALA A 86 5.90 -2.28 -5.88
N ARG A 87 5.21 -2.65 -6.97
CA ARG A 87 5.70 -3.63 -7.96
C ARG A 87 6.88 -3.13 -8.78
N ASN A 88 6.82 -1.88 -9.19
CA ASN A 88 7.85 -1.24 -10.00
C ASN A 88 8.37 0.00 -9.26
N PRO A 89 9.13 -0.17 -8.16
CA PRO A 89 9.72 0.95 -7.46
C PRO A 89 10.68 1.63 -8.43
N SER A 90 10.37 2.87 -8.83
CA SER A 90 11.32 3.65 -9.62
C SER A 90 12.61 3.81 -8.80
N PRO A 91 13.80 3.66 -9.41
CA PRO A 91 15.03 4.07 -8.75
C PRO A 91 14.92 5.57 -8.52
N GLY A 92 14.93 5.98 -7.25
CA GLY A 92 14.92 7.39 -6.87
C GLY A 92 16.14 8.14 -7.37
#